data_AF-D8TU23-F1
#
_entry.id   AF-D8TU23-F1
#
_cell.length_a   1.000
_cell.length_b   1.000
_cell.length_c   1.000
_cell.angle_alpha   90.00
_cell.angle_beta   90.00
_cell.angle_gamma   90.00
#
_symmetry.space_group_name_H-M   'P 1'
#
loop_
_entity.id
_entity.type
_entity.pdbx_description
1 polymer ?
#
loop_
_entity_poly.entity_id
_entity_poly.type
_entity_poly.pdbx_seq_one_letter_code
_entity_poly.pdbx_strand_id
1 'polypeptide(L)'
;VEIFHDGQLGTICDDAWDDDDASVVCRQLGFDGGYAEWGGAFGPGLDWQPIWMNRVGCKGDESSITACGRWGGPDSWGNHTCSHWEDAGVTCFNCPGCPQQHSLRLAGNKTRRAASGQSWIEGRLEIWHNLNWGTVCSDWFHRINAEVACRLMGYHTGELLPPEQAAAYLGSAIPPIQLDNLDCLGNETSLADCSHNSWGFHDCNHKQDVALRC
;
A
#
# COMPACT_ATOMS: atom_id res chain seq x y z
N VAL A 1 9.88 12.10 -4.66
CA VAL A 1 9.01 12.96 -3.83
C VAL A 1 8.59 14.13 -4.69
N GLU A 2 7.29 14.40 -4.75
CA GLU A 2 6.76 15.55 -5.50
C GLU A 2 6.08 16.54 -4.55
N ILE A 3 6.23 17.83 -4.85
CA ILE A 3 5.63 18.96 -4.13
C ILE A 3 4.85 19.84 -5.11
N PHE A 4 3.68 20.30 -4.67
CA PHE A 4 2.88 21.26 -5.43
C PHE A 4 3.26 22.69 -5.03
N HIS A 5 3.77 23.45 -5.99
CA HIS A 5 4.18 24.84 -5.81
C HIS A 5 3.83 25.65 -7.07
N ASP A 6 3.40 26.90 -6.89
CA ASP A 6 3.02 27.83 -7.98
C ASP A 6 2.11 27.22 -9.06
N GLY A 7 1.16 26.38 -8.63
CA GLY A 7 0.16 25.79 -9.52
C GLY A 7 0.64 24.55 -10.28
N GLN A 8 1.85 24.03 -10.00
CA GLN A 8 2.42 22.88 -10.70
C GLN A 8 3.08 21.88 -9.72
N LEU A 9 2.92 20.58 -10.01
CA LEU A 9 3.68 19.52 -9.36
C LEU A 9 5.11 19.50 -9.89
N GLY A 10 6.08 19.43 -8.99
CA GLY A 10 7.49 19.26 -9.31
C GLY A 10 8.21 18.41 -8.28
N THR A 11 9.44 18.01 -8.59
CA THR A 11 10.23 17.08 -7.78
C THR A 11 11.17 17.82 -6.82
N ILE A 12 11.92 17.06 -6.02
CA ILE A 12 12.96 17.56 -5.11
C ILE A 12 14.26 16.88 -5.49
N CYS A 13 15.35 17.65 -5.57
CA CYS A 13 16.67 17.09 -5.83
C CYS A 13 17.25 16.38 -4.60
N ASP A 14 17.98 15.30 -4.84
CA ASP A 14 18.60 14.41 -3.85
C ASP A 14 19.95 14.90 -3.30
N ASP A 15 20.45 16.02 -3.81
CA ASP A 15 21.61 16.74 -3.29
C ASP A 15 21.39 17.05 -1.80
N ALA A 16 22.23 16.51 -0.92
CA ALA A 16 22.13 16.59 0.54
C ALA A 16 20.86 15.98 1.17
N TRP A 17 20.07 15.22 0.42
CA TRP A 17 18.87 14.54 0.91
C TRP A 17 19.22 13.44 1.90
N ASP A 18 18.66 13.48 3.10
CA ASP A 18 18.95 12.53 4.18
C ASP A 18 17.71 12.00 4.92
N ASP A 19 17.92 11.14 5.91
CA ASP A 19 16.84 10.49 6.66
C ASP A 19 16.02 11.47 7.51
N ASP A 20 16.57 12.65 7.87
CA ASP A 20 15.81 13.69 8.57
C ASP A 20 14.83 14.36 7.59
N ASP A 21 15.26 14.64 6.36
CA ASP A 21 14.38 15.10 5.29
C ASP A 21 13.27 14.09 4.97
N ALA A 22 13.67 12.82 4.81
CA ALA A 22 12.74 11.73 4.52
C ALA A 22 11.71 11.54 5.65
N SER A 23 12.15 11.65 6.91
CA SER A 23 11.29 11.55 8.08
C SER A 23 10.27 12.67 8.15
N VAL A 24 10.65 13.91 7.79
CA VAL A 24 9.69 15.02 7.68
C VAL A 24 8.64 14.75 6.62
N VAL A 25 9.02 14.29 5.42
CA VAL A 25 8.08 13.93 4.35
C VAL A 25 7.13 12.82 4.80
N CYS A 26 7.66 11.73 5.35
CA CYS A 26 6.86 10.58 5.77
C CYS A 26 5.91 10.95 6.92
N ARG A 27 6.36 11.76 7.88
CA ARG A 27 5.48 12.25 8.94
C ARG A 27 4.40 13.19 8.43
N GLN A 28 4.71 14.03 7.46
CA GLN A 28 3.71 14.87 6.78
C GLN A 28 2.63 14.03 6.08
N LEU A 29 2.98 12.81 5.64
CA LEU A 29 2.05 11.83 5.04
C LEU A 29 1.35 10.92 6.07
N GLY A 30 1.66 11.06 7.36
CA GLY A 30 1.02 10.31 8.45
C GLY A 30 1.74 9.02 8.89
N PHE A 31 3.00 8.82 8.49
CA PHE A 31 3.88 7.76 8.96
C PHE A 31 4.73 8.23 10.15
N ASP A 32 5.42 7.34 10.85
CA ASP A 32 6.32 7.74 11.96
C ASP A 32 7.64 8.33 11.44
N GLY A 33 8.11 7.87 10.29
CA GLY A 33 9.36 8.31 9.68
C GLY A 33 9.64 7.59 8.36
N GLY A 34 10.83 7.82 7.80
CA GLY A 34 11.26 7.17 6.56
C GLY A 34 12.74 7.23 6.34
N TYR A 35 13.20 6.49 5.33
CA TYR A 35 14.57 6.49 4.85
C TYR A 35 14.68 7.25 3.54
N ALA A 36 15.78 7.99 3.36
CA ALA A 36 16.10 8.67 2.12
C ALA A 36 16.44 7.67 1.01
N GLU A 37 15.98 7.98 -0.20
CA GLU A 37 16.33 7.28 -1.43
C GLU A 37 16.84 8.30 -2.45
N TRP A 38 17.81 7.90 -3.27
CA TRP A 38 18.52 8.80 -4.19
C TRP A 38 18.48 8.27 -5.63
N GLY A 39 18.95 9.08 -6.57
CA GLY A 39 19.22 8.66 -7.94
C GLY A 39 17.97 8.31 -8.75
N GLY A 40 16.82 8.93 -8.43
CA GLY A 40 15.56 8.59 -9.07
C GLY A 40 15.13 7.15 -8.81
N ALA A 41 15.36 6.61 -7.60
CA ALA A 41 15.10 5.22 -7.22
C ALA A 41 13.70 4.69 -7.60
N PHE A 42 12.69 5.56 -7.60
CA PHE A 42 11.30 5.23 -7.94
C PHE A 42 10.89 5.62 -9.36
N GLY A 43 11.87 5.98 -10.19
CA GLY A 43 11.69 6.57 -11.50
C GLY A 43 11.94 8.08 -11.48
N PRO A 44 12.65 8.63 -12.47
CA PRO A 44 12.83 10.07 -12.61
C PRO A 44 11.49 10.74 -12.93
N GLY A 45 11.36 12.00 -12.52
CA GLY A 45 10.31 12.90 -12.99
C GLY A 45 10.37 13.08 -14.51
N LEU A 46 9.29 13.64 -15.05
CA LEU A 46 9.17 13.91 -16.48
C LEU A 46 9.97 15.16 -16.85
N ASP A 47 10.61 15.19 -18.03
CA ASP A 47 11.45 16.30 -18.49
C ASP A 47 10.81 17.71 -18.44
N TRP A 48 9.48 17.80 -18.42
CA TRP A 48 8.73 19.06 -18.35
C TRP A 48 8.30 19.45 -16.92
N GLN A 49 8.46 18.55 -15.96
CA GLN A 49 8.21 18.85 -14.55
C GLN A 49 9.38 19.69 -13.99
N PRO A 50 9.10 20.70 -13.17
CA PRO A 50 10.15 21.46 -12.49
C PRO A 50 10.75 20.65 -11.34
N ILE A 51 12.02 20.91 -11.00
CA ILE A 51 12.61 20.48 -9.73
C ILE A 51 12.54 21.68 -8.78
N TRP A 52 11.67 21.61 -7.78
CA TRP A 52 11.31 22.78 -6.97
C TRP A 52 12.27 23.09 -5.84
N MET A 53 12.88 22.07 -5.24
CA MET A 53 13.74 22.19 -4.07
C MET A 53 15.06 21.45 -4.30
N ASN A 54 16.12 21.95 -3.65
CA ASN A 54 17.46 21.37 -3.72
C ASN A 54 18.18 21.62 -2.39
N ARG A 55 19.05 20.68 -1.98
CA ARG A 55 19.82 20.76 -0.72
C ARG A 55 18.93 21.08 0.45
N VAL A 56 17.86 20.30 0.57
CA VAL A 56 17.00 20.34 1.74
C VAL A 56 17.84 19.88 2.93
N GLY A 57 17.61 20.51 4.08
CA GLY A 57 18.34 20.24 5.31
C GLY A 57 17.40 20.43 6.48
N CYS A 58 16.52 19.47 6.67
CA CYS A 58 15.66 19.36 7.83
C CYS A 58 16.47 19.03 9.09
N LYS A 59 15.83 19.18 10.25
CA LYS A 59 16.28 18.68 11.56
C LYS A 59 15.52 17.43 11.97
N GLY A 60 14.45 17.08 11.25
CA GLY A 60 13.59 15.93 11.49
C GLY A 60 12.27 16.26 12.21
N ASP A 61 12.16 17.45 12.81
CA ASP A 61 10.99 17.87 13.61
C ASP A 61 10.08 18.91 12.91
N GLU A 62 10.44 19.33 11.70
CA GLU A 62 9.67 20.31 10.92
C GLU A 62 8.29 19.82 10.53
N SER A 63 7.25 20.65 10.66
CA SER A 63 5.87 20.23 10.36
C SER A 63 5.62 19.83 8.90
N SER A 64 6.45 20.30 7.98
CA SER A 64 6.39 20.00 6.55
C SER A 64 7.74 20.20 5.89
N ILE A 65 7.97 19.56 4.75
CA ILE A 65 9.24 19.65 4.00
C ILE A 65 9.56 21.09 3.56
N THR A 66 8.53 21.93 3.40
CA THR A 66 8.66 23.36 3.06
C THR A 66 9.18 24.23 4.19
N ALA A 67 9.13 23.75 5.43
CA ALA A 67 9.63 24.46 6.62
C ALA A 67 11.11 24.18 6.90
N CYS A 68 11.70 23.20 6.20
CA CYS A 68 13.11 22.87 6.33
C CYS A 68 14.01 23.94 5.71
N GLY A 69 15.25 24.03 6.20
CA GLY A 69 16.29 24.80 5.55
C GLY A 69 16.56 24.27 4.15
N ARG A 70 16.94 25.14 3.21
CA ARG A 70 17.38 24.73 1.87
C ARG A 70 18.36 25.71 1.24
N TRP A 71 19.09 25.26 0.23
CA TRP A 71 20.07 26.10 -0.46
C TRP A 71 19.40 27.31 -1.12
N GLY A 72 19.97 28.50 -0.90
CA GLY A 72 19.42 29.77 -1.37
C GLY A 72 18.28 30.34 -0.50
N GLY A 73 17.86 29.64 0.55
CA GLY A 73 16.86 30.11 1.51
C GLY A 73 15.41 29.79 1.14
N PRO A 74 14.42 30.35 1.86
CA PRO A 74 13.01 29.99 1.72
C PRO A 74 12.31 30.51 0.45
N ASP A 75 13.00 31.28 -0.40
CA ASP A 75 12.46 31.83 -1.65
C ASP A 75 13.16 31.26 -2.91
N SER A 76 14.11 30.32 -2.76
CA SER A 76 14.94 29.78 -3.84
C SER A 76 14.30 28.64 -4.65
N TRP A 77 12.99 28.71 -4.88
CA TRP A 77 12.26 27.70 -5.64
C TRP A 77 12.79 27.57 -7.07
N GLY A 78 13.00 26.34 -7.54
CA GLY A 78 13.50 26.07 -8.89
C GLY A 78 14.99 26.39 -9.09
N ASN A 79 15.72 26.79 -8.05
CA ASN A 79 17.15 27.07 -8.16
C ASN A 79 17.99 25.83 -7.83
N HIS A 80 18.40 25.10 -8.87
CA HIS A 80 19.19 23.87 -8.75
C HIS A 80 20.08 23.68 -9.99
N THR A 81 21.04 22.77 -9.88
CA THR A 81 21.83 22.27 -11.02
C THR A 81 21.49 20.82 -11.37
N CYS A 82 20.52 20.25 -10.66
CA CYS A 82 20.13 18.85 -10.77
C CYS A 82 19.34 18.55 -12.05
N SER A 83 19.35 17.28 -12.42
CA SER A 83 18.47 16.65 -13.41
C SER A 83 17.47 15.70 -12.72
N HIS A 84 16.48 15.19 -13.44
CA HIS A 84 15.51 14.24 -12.85
C HIS A 84 16.11 12.88 -12.47
N TRP A 85 17.33 12.58 -12.91
CA TRP A 85 18.09 11.42 -12.40
C TRP A 85 18.54 11.59 -10.95
N GLU A 86 18.43 12.80 -10.41
CA GLU A 86 18.73 13.17 -9.03
C GLU A 86 17.43 13.46 -8.26
N ASP A 87 16.28 12.96 -8.72
CA ASP A 87 15.04 13.12 -7.97
C ASP A 87 15.06 12.27 -6.70
N ALA A 88 14.85 12.94 -5.56
CA ALA A 88 14.84 12.36 -4.24
C ALA A 88 13.60 11.47 -4.01
N GLY A 89 13.78 10.36 -3.31
CA GLY A 89 12.74 9.42 -2.90
C GLY A 89 12.68 9.23 -1.38
N VAL A 90 11.60 8.59 -0.91
CA VAL A 90 11.48 8.16 0.49
C VAL A 90 10.86 6.78 0.57
N THR A 91 11.35 5.97 1.52
CA THR A 91 10.70 4.74 1.96
C THR A 91 10.16 4.94 3.37
N CYS A 92 8.85 5.14 3.52
CA CYS A 92 8.22 5.38 4.82
C CYS A 92 8.02 4.07 5.62
N PHE A 93 8.17 4.15 6.94
CA PHE A 93 7.91 3.04 7.86
C PHE A 93 6.91 3.45 8.94
N ASN A 94 6.27 2.44 9.54
CA ASN A 94 5.24 2.55 10.58
C ASN A 94 4.15 3.57 10.24
N CYS A 95 2.97 3.08 9.88
CA CYS A 95 1.80 3.92 9.70
C CYS A 95 0.86 3.69 10.89
N PRO A 96 0.80 4.60 11.89
CA PRO A 96 -0.06 4.43 13.07
C PRO A 96 -1.55 4.27 12.73
N GLY A 97 -1.98 4.87 11.62
CA GLY A 97 -3.34 4.76 11.11
C GLY A 97 -3.59 3.53 10.23
N CYS A 98 -2.57 2.74 9.92
CA CYS A 98 -2.70 1.60 9.02
C CYS A 98 -2.97 0.29 9.79
N PRO A 99 -3.55 -0.71 9.12
CA PRO A 99 -3.63 -2.06 9.67
C PRO A 99 -2.25 -2.62 10.03
N GLN A 100 -2.24 -3.56 10.97
CA GLN A 100 -1.08 -4.42 11.22
C GLN A 100 -0.76 -5.24 9.97
N GLN A 101 0.51 -5.61 9.79
CA GLN A 101 0.93 -6.47 8.69
C GLN A 101 0.11 -7.76 8.68
N HIS A 102 -0.30 -8.16 7.48
CA HIS A 102 -1.12 -9.33 7.18
C HIS A 102 -2.54 -9.33 7.76
N SER A 103 -3.01 -8.18 8.24
CA SER A 103 -4.44 -8.01 8.56
C SER A 103 -5.31 -8.31 7.35
N LEU A 104 -6.46 -8.93 7.60
CA LEU A 104 -7.43 -9.29 6.56
C LEU A 104 -8.65 -8.39 6.60
N ARG A 105 -9.29 -8.21 5.43
CA ARG A 105 -10.63 -7.62 5.34
C ARG A 105 -11.44 -8.25 4.21
N LEU A 106 -12.76 -8.07 4.30
CA LEU A 106 -13.68 -8.27 3.19
C LEU A 106 -14.03 -6.90 2.58
N ALA A 107 -13.44 -6.58 1.43
CA ALA A 107 -13.69 -5.34 0.70
C ALA A 107 -15.04 -5.39 -0.04
N GLY A 108 -15.72 -4.24 -0.08
CA GLY A 108 -17.05 -4.12 -0.70
C GLY A 108 -18.13 -4.96 -0.02
N ASN A 109 -17.93 -5.26 1.27
CA ASN A 109 -18.72 -6.29 1.94
C ASN A 109 -20.22 -6.00 2.00
N LYS A 110 -21.03 -7.07 2.01
CA LYS A 110 -22.48 -7.03 2.14
C LYS A 110 -22.92 -8.02 3.20
N THR A 111 -23.67 -7.55 4.18
CA THR A 111 -24.36 -8.42 5.12
C THR A 111 -25.58 -9.04 4.45
N ARG A 112 -25.70 -10.36 4.55
CA ARG A 112 -26.85 -11.15 4.14
C ARG A 112 -27.47 -11.78 5.37
N ARG A 113 -28.79 -11.98 5.32
CA ARG A 113 -29.56 -12.60 6.40
C ARG A 113 -30.49 -13.64 5.81
N ALA A 114 -30.41 -14.86 6.31
CA ALA A 114 -31.37 -15.91 6.01
C ALA A 114 -32.65 -15.73 6.84
N ALA A 115 -33.75 -16.29 6.35
CA ALA A 115 -35.00 -16.38 7.10
C ALA A 115 -34.85 -17.20 8.40
N SER A 116 -33.87 -18.09 8.48
CA SER A 116 -33.50 -18.84 9.70
C SER A 116 -32.88 -17.96 10.79
N GLY A 117 -32.61 -16.67 10.52
CA GLY A 117 -31.96 -15.74 11.44
C GLY A 117 -30.43 -15.79 11.37
N GLN A 118 -29.84 -16.71 10.62
CA GLN A 118 -28.40 -16.73 10.35
C GLN A 118 -28.02 -15.54 9.48
N SER A 119 -26.88 -14.92 9.78
CA SER A 119 -26.33 -13.82 8.99
C SER A 119 -24.89 -14.09 8.63
N TRP A 120 -24.51 -13.63 7.45
CA TRP A 120 -23.17 -13.75 6.92
C TRP A 120 -22.78 -12.43 6.24
N ILE A 121 -21.49 -12.17 6.16
CA ILE A 121 -20.84 -11.08 5.46
C ILE A 121 -20.10 -11.63 4.24
N GLU A 122 -20.44 -11.13 3.06
CA GLU A 122 -19.77 -11.51 1.83
C GLU A 122 -18.90 -10.37 1.34
N GLY A 123 -17.70 -10.64 0.82
CA GLY A 123 -16.88 -9.62 0.17
C GLY A 123 -15.60 -10.17 -0.43
N ARG A 124 -14.86 -9.30 -1.14
CA ARG A 124 -13.55 -9.66 -1.74
C ARG A 124 -12.51 -9.77 -0.63
N LEU A 125 -11.79 -10.88 -0.59
CA LEU A 125 -10.72 -11.10 0.38
C LEU A 125 -9.52 -10.21 0.02
N GLU A 126 -9.09 -9.40 0.98
CA GLU A 126 -7.87 -8.62 0.86
C GLU A 126 -6.99 -8.79 2.08
N ILE A 127 -5.68 -8.74 1.84
CA ILE A 127 -4.63 -8.80 2.85
C ILE A 127 -3.81 -7.51 2.82
N TRP A 128 -3.48 -7.00 4.00
CA TRP A 128 -2.60 -5.85 4.15
C TRP A 128 -1.14 -6.32 4.12
N HIS A 129 -0.37 -5.88 3.13
CA HIS A 129 1.04 -6.19 3.02
C HIS A 129 1.82 -4.98 2.49
N ASN A 130 2.97 -4.68 3.11
CA ASN A 130 3.85 -3.57 2.72
C ASN A 130 3.09 -2.25 2.45
N LEU A 131 2.31 -1.84 3.45
CA LEU A 131 1.55 -0.59 3.46
C LEU A 131 0.46 -0.48 2.37
N ASN A 132 0.04 -1.61 1.80
CA ASN A 132 -1.01 -1.65 0.79
C ASN A 132 -1.98 -2.80 1.05
N TRP A 133 -3.26 -2.55 0.77
CA TRP A 133 -4.22 -3.63 0.60
C TRP A 133 -3.95 -4.31 -0.73
N GLY A 134 -4.12 -5.62 -0.79
CA GLY A 134 -4.06 -6.37 -2.04
C GLY A 134 -4.95 -7.60 -2.03
N THR A 135 -5.28 -8.09 -3.23
CA THR A 135 -6.19 -9.21 -3.42
C THR A 135 -5.45 -10.55 -3.34
N VAL A 136 -6.23 -11.62 -3.20
CA VAL A 136 -5.75 -13.01 -3.16
C VAL A 136 -6.27 -13.73 -4.40
N CYS A 137 -5.39 -14.40 -5.14
CA CYS A 137 -5.78 -15.18 -6.31
C CYS A 137 -6.50 -16.47 -5.92
N SER A 138 -7.43 -16.90 -6.78
CA SER A 138 -8.22 -18.13 -6.64
C SER A 138 -7.44 -19.40 -6.92
N ASP A 139 -6.23 -19.32 -7.46
CA ASP A 139 -5.43 -20.48 -7.81
C ASP A 139 -4.98 -21.20 -6.54
N TRP A 140 -5.27 -22.51 -6.47
CA TRP A 140 -5.19 -23.36 -5.26
C TRP A 140 -6.02 -22.92 -4.05
N PHE A 141 -6.79 -21.85 -4.15
CA PHE A 141 -7.62 -21.39 -3.06
C PHE A 141 -8.82 -22.33 -2.84
N HIS A 142 -8.79 -23.08 -1.75
CA HIS A 142 -9.80 -24.07 -1.39
C HIS A 142 -10.48 -23.77 -0.05
N ARG A 143 -11.39 -24.66 0.36
CA ARG A 143 -12.22 -24.49 1.57
C ARG A 143 -11.40 -24.20 2.83
N ILE A 144 -10.26 -24.85 3.01
CA ILE A 144 -9.44 -24.65 4.21
C ILE A 144 -8.88 -23.21 4.26
N ASN A 145 -8.46 -22.62 3.13
CA ASN A 145 -8.01 -21.23 3.10
C ASN A 145 -9.14 -20.27 3.48
N ALA A 146 -10.36 -20.53 2.99
CA ALA A 146 -11.55 -19.75 3.35
C ALA A 146 -11.83 -19.83 4.86
N GLU A 147 -11.79 -21.04 5.44
CA GLU A 147 -11.98 -21.26 6.88
C GLU A 147 -10.92 -20.53 7.71
N VAL A 148 -9.64 -20.59 7.32
CA VAL A 148 -8.55 -19.86 7.98
C VAL A 148 -8.78 -18.35 7.90
N ALA A 149 -9.01 -17.80 6.70
CA ALA A 149 -9.20 -16.37 6.49
C ALA A 149 -10.37 -15.83 7.35
N CYS A 150 -11.50 -16.52 7.34
CA CYS A 150 -12.69 -16.14 8.10
C CYS A 150 -12.46 -16.25 9.61
N ARG A 151 -11.79 -17.31 10.07
CA ARG A 151 -11.39 -17.46 11.48
C ARG A 151 -10.48 -16.33 11.94
N LEU A 152 -9.49 -15.96 11.13
CA LEU A 152 -8.56 -14.86 11.43
C LEU A 152 -9.26 -13.51 11.54
N MET A 153 -10.39 -13.32 10.84
CA MET A 153 -11.26 -12.15 10.96
C MET A 153 -12.30 -12.24 12.10
N GLY A 154 -12.33 -13.35 12.86
CA GLY A 154 -13.23 -13.56 13.99
C GLY A 154 -14.57 -14.22 13.66
N TYR A 155 -14.72 -14.81 12.47
CA TYR A 155 -15.91 -15.56 12.07
C TYR A 155 -15.76 -17.06 12.33
N HIS A 156 -16.87 -17.78 12.43
CA HIS A 156 -16.89 -19.20 12.82
C HIS A 156 -16.75 -20.16 11.62
N THR A 157 -17.18 -19.72 10.44
CA THR A 157 -17.23 -20.51 9.21
C THR A 157 -16.79 -19.64 8.05
N GLY A 158 -16.20 -20.26 7.02
CA GLY A 158 -15.79 -19.57 5.80
C GLY A 158 -16.09 -20.39 4.57
N GLU A 159 -16.70 -19.77 3.56
CA GLU A 159 -16.96 -20.41 2.27
C GLU A 159 -16.39 -19.56 1.13
N LEU A 160 -15.75 -20.20 0.15
CA LEU A 160 -15.37 -19.56 -1.11
C LEU A 160 -16.63 -19.29 -1.93
N LEU A 161 -16.82 -18.04 -2.36
CA LEU A 161 -17.91 -17.70 -3.26
C LEU A 161 -17.58 -18.14 -4.70
N PRO A 162 -18.55 -18.69 -5.45
CA PRO A 162 -18.39 -18.96 -6.86
C PRO A 162 -18.02 -17.70 -7.67
N PRO A 163 -17.27 -17.81 -8.78
CA PRO A 163 -16.82 -16.67 -9.58
C PRO A 163 -17.94 -15.69 -9.98
N GLU A 164 -19.14 -16.20 -10.32
CA GLU A 164 -20.28 -15.37 -10.69
C GLU A 164 -20.83 -14.51 -9.53
N GLN A 165 -20.67 -14.98 -8.29
CA GLN A 165 -21.04 -14.23 -7.09
C GLN A 165 -19.89 -13.30 -6.67
N ALA A 166 -18.65 -13.77 -6.78
CA ALA A 166 -17.45 -13.00 -6.49
C ALA A 166 -17.35 -11.74 -7.36
N ALA A 167 -17.76 -11.82 -8.63
CA ALA A 167 -17.80 -10.71 -9.57
C ALA A 167 -18.55 -9.47 -9.04
N ALA A 168 -19.57 -9.67 -8.19
CA ALA A 168 -20.34 -8.58 -7.58
C ALA A 168 -19.53 -7.75 -6.56
N TYR A 169 -18.34 -8.24 -6.18
CA TYR A 169 -17.42 -7.62 -5.24
C TYR A 169 -16.15 -7.11 -5.91
N LEU A 170 -16.02 -7.18 -7.24
CA LEU A 170 -14.89 -6.61 -8.00
C LEU A 170 -15.18 -5.13 -8.27
N GLY A 171 -14.49 -4.22 -7.56
CA GLY A 171 -14.68 -2.77 -7.66
C GLY A 171 -13.85 -2.11 -8.76
N SER A 172 -14.05 -0.82 -9.01
CA SER A 172 -13.34 -0.08 -10.07
C SER A 172 -11.88 0.27 -9.75
N ALA A 173 -11.53 0.36 -8.46
CA ALA A 173 -10.14 0.46 -7.99
C ALA A 173 -9.74 -0.90 -7.44
N ILE A 174 -8.99 -1.67 -8.24
CA ILE A 174 -8.57 -3.01 -7.84
C ILE A 174 -7.12 -2.91 -7.36
N PRO A 175 -6.85 -3.21 -6.08
CA PRO A 175 -5.50 -3.17 -5.54
C PRO A 175 -4.63 -4.30 -6.15
N PRO A 176 -3.30 -4.27 -6.01
CA PRO A 176 -2.43 -5.32 -6.55
C PRO A 176 -2.79 -6.71 -6.00
N ILE A 177 -2.53 -7.76 -6.76
CA ILE A 177 -2.64 -9.15 -6.29
C ILE A 177 -1.39 -9.43 -5.44
N GLN A 178 -1.60 -9.80 -4.18
CA GLN A 178 -0.50 -10.01 -3.21
C GLN A 178 -0.17 -11.49 -3.01
N LEU A 179 -1.18 -12.35 -3.04
CA LEU A 179 -1.03 -13.78 -2.77
C LEU A 179 -1.55 -14.63 -3.92
N ASP A 180 -0.82 -15.71 -4.19
CA ASP A 180 -1.09 -16.69 -5.23
C ASP A 180 -0.63 -18.08 -4.78
N ASN A 181 -1.30 -19.13 -5.29
CA ASN A 181 -1.14 -20.52 -4.90
C ASN A 181 -1.21 -20.75 -3.38
N LEU A 182 -2.19 -20.10 -2.72
CA LEU A 182 -2.32 -20.16 -1.27
C LEU A 182 -2.85 -21.53 -0.82
N ASP A 183 -2.07 -22.26 -0.04
CA ASP A 183 -2.39 -23.60 0.49
C ASP A 183 -2.15 -23.65 2.01
N CYS A 184 -3.24 -23.67 2.76
CA CYS A 184 -3.26 -23.66 4.23
C CYS A 184 -3.63 -25.06 4.77
N LEU A 185 -2.99 -25.45 5.87
CA LEU A 185 -3.26 -26.64 6.66
C LEU A 185 -4.46 -26.49 7.61
N GLY A 186 -4.83 -25.25 7.97
CA GLY A 186 -6.05 -24.91 8.73
C GLY A 186 -5.83 -24.27 10.10
N ASN A 187 -4.62 -24.35 10.65
CA ASN A 187 -4.29 -23.88 12.01
C ASN A 187 -3.43 -22.61 12.03
N GLU A 188 -3.23 -21.97 10.88
CA GLU A 188 -2.36 -20.80 10.73
C GLU A 188 -2.87 -19.58 11.52
N THR A 189 -1.93 -18.75 11.95
CA THR A 189 -2.21 -17.50 12.67
C THR A 189 -2.21 -16.27 11.76
N SER A 190 -1.77 -16.43 10.52
CA SER A 190 -1.81 -15.47 9.43
C SER A 190 -1.93 -16.21 8.10
N LEU A 191 -2.53 -15.61 7.06
CA LEU A 191 -2.44 -16.20 5.72
C LEU A 191 -1.01 -16.19 5.17
N ALA A 192 -0.15 -15.33 5.70
CA ALA A 192 1.29 -15.32 5.40
C ALA A 192 2.05 -16.55 5.92
N ASP A 193 1.43 -17.33 6.82
CA ASP A 193 2.05 -18.56 7.37
C ASP A 193 1.72 -19.78 6.50
N CYS A 194 0.76 -19.67 5.58
CA CYS A 194 0.40 -20.75 4.65
C CYS A 194 1.48 -20.92 3.57
N SER A 195 1.48 -22.06 2.87
CA SER A 195 2.32 -22.19 1.67
C SER A 195 1.76 -21.29 0.57
N HIS A 196 2.60 -20.45 -0.04
CA HIS A 196 2.22 -19.56 -1.14
C HIS A 196 3.44 -19.13 -1.96
N ASN A 197 3.21 -18.58 -3.16
CA ASN A 197 4.26 -17.94 -3.96
C ASN A 197 4.80 -16.69 -3.26
N SER A 198 5.99 -16.21 -3.64
CA SER A 198 6.51 -14.92 -3.14
C SER A 198 5.48 -13.79 -3.32
N TRP A 199 5.44 -12.85 -2.36
CA TRP A 199 4.51 -11.71 -2.39
C TRP A 199 4.53 -10.97 -3.73
N GLY A 200 3.35 -10.77 -4.32
CA GLY A 200 3.18 -10.11 -5.62
C GLY A 200 3.64 -10.91 -6.83
N PHE A 201 4.16 -12.13 -6.66
CA PHE A 201 4.52 -13.02 -7.76
C PHE A 201 3.33 -13.93 -8.10
N HIS A 202 2.67 -13.63 -9.21
CA HIS A 202 1.48 -14.35 -9.68
C HIS A 202 1.37 -14.28 -11.21
N ASP A 203 0.63 -15.20 -11.81
CA ASP A 203 0.19 -15.14 -13.21
C ASP A 203 -1.31 -14.80 -13.35
N CYS A 204 -1.97 -14.56 -12.23
CA CYS A 204 -3.39 -14.22 -12.16
C CYS A 204 -3.72 -12.81 -12.68
N ASN A 205 -4.99 -12.63 -13.05
CA ASN A 205 -5.61 -11.32 -13.23
C ASN A 205 -6.79 -11.14 -12.27
N HIS A 206 -7.33 -9.93 -12.14
CA HIS A 206 -8.37 -9.62 -11.17
C HIS A 206 -9.73 -10.32 -11.35
N LYS A 207 -9.95 -11.06 -12.45
CA LYS A 207 -11.11 -11.96 -12.54
C LYS A 207 -10.97 -13.18 -11.63
N GLN A 208 -9.77 -13.47 -11.16
CA GLN A 208 -9.41 -14.54 -10.24
C GLN A 208 -9.32 -14.05 -8.79
N ASP A 209 -9.71 -12.82 -8.48
CA ASP A 209 -9.71 -12.35 -7.09
C ASP A 209 -10.75 -13.13 -6.26
N VAL A 210 -10.31 -13.64 -5.11
CA VAL A 210 -11.15 -14.42 -4.20
C VAL A 210 -12.19 -13.53 -3.51
N ALA A 211 -13.42 -14.02 -3.41
CA ALA A 211 -14.44 -13.48 -2.51
C ALA A 211 -14.95 -14.58 -1.57
N LEU A 212 -15.21 -14.22 -0.32
CA LEU A 212 -15.61 -15.15 0.73
C LEU A 212 -16.98 -14.80 1.30
N ARG A 213 -17.62 -15.81 1.86
CA ARG A 213 -18.72 -15.68 2.82
C ARG A 213 -18.20 -15.98 4.23
N CYS A 214 -18.00 -14.88 4.95
CA CYS A 214 -17.92 -14.70 6.41
C CYS A 214 -19.26 -14.89 7.12
#